data_AF-A0A6G0UI74-F1
#
_entry.id   AF-A0A6G0UI74-F1
#
_cell.length_a   1.000
_cell.length_b   1.000
_cell.length_c   1.000
_cell.angle_alpha   90.00
_cell.angle_beta   90.00
_cell.angle_gamma   90.00
#
_symmetry.space_group_name_H-M   'P 1'
#
loop_
_entity.id
_entity.type
_entity.pdbx_description
1 polymer ?
#
loop_
_entity_poly.entity_id
_entity_poly.type
_entity_poly.pdbx_seq_one_letter_code
_entity_poly.pdbx_strand_id
1 'polypeptide(L)'
;MKRTKEPPIQNGDSPNSKKQKSEVKSDFFKEHFFVNLDDPVAEQLSAGANATKTLLKSDLFEDSSTTLHCTGTKIHCTDVTKRLSFDEFPHVPKIAEHFKEIHSDDLTKDQEDLYQAIGRYMDLCVVDSSKSYMPLLSFHSLNHVIKTRNIVLKNNEMLEKASKNGTLTDEMIESARDQGLSRPKVLFVTPMKKFAYDFVQNLMELYFPKGNKKTVMNHARFEEEFGDNGHVPHERKKPDFRELMSGNIDDCFRIGIQITKKAMKLYQKFIEADILVCSPLGMRMVIGDEEARSETDFLTSVEIVIVDRANIVMMQNWEHLMHLIETINCVPKKIETDISR
;
A
#
# COMPACT_ATOMS: atom_id res chain seq x y z
N MET A 1 51.46 59.95 -37.57
CA MET A 1 50.04 60.35 -37.67
C MET A 1 49.30 59.84 -36.44
N LYS A 2 48.48 60.70 -35.85
CA LYS A 2 47.98 60.65 -34.48
C LYS A 2 46.97 59.51 -34.26
N ARG A 3 47.07 58.85 -33.10
CA ARG A 3 46.01 58.01 -32.52
C ARG A 3 44.78 58.87 -32.23
N THR A 4 43.62 58.46 -32.72
CA THR A 4 42.31 59.03 -32.35
C THR A 4 41.39 57.91 -31.88
N LYS A 5 40.74 58.19 -30.74
CA LYS A 5 39.74 57.40 -30.02
C LYS A 5 38.40 57.43 -30.77
N GLU A 6 37.62 56.36 -30.68
CA GLU A 6 36.15 56.42 -30.85
C GLU A 6 35.41 55.81 -29.64
N PRO A 7 34.22 56.33 -29.26
CA PRO A 7 33.48 55.97 -28.05
C PRO A 7 32.17 55.18 -28.39
N PRO A 8 31.08 55.13 -27.58
CA PRO A 8 30.64 53.92 -26.87
C PRO A 8 29.23 53.36 -27.23
N ILE A 9 29.03 52.08 -26.84
CA ILE A 9 27.82 51.36 -26.38
C ILE A 9 26.52 51.42 -27.22
N GLN A 10 26.03 50.22 -27.61
CA GLN A 10 24.62 49.86 -27.43
C GLN A 10 24.50 48.47 -26.80
N ASN A 11 23.78 48.41 -25.68
CA ASN A 11 23.41 47.21 -24.94
C ASN A 11 22.37 46.40 -25.72
N GLY A 12 22.61 45.10 -25.87
CA GLY A 12 21.60 44.13 -26.29
C GLY A 12 21.42 43.09 -25.18
N ASP A 13 20.38 43.26 -24.39
CA ASP A 13 19.96 42.32 -23.35
C ASP A 13 19.63 40.94 -23.96
N SER A 14 20.28 39.91 -23.43
CA SER A 14 19.95 38.51 -23.72
C SER A 14 18.82 38.05 -22.78
N PRO A 15 17.71 37.47 -23.27
CA PRO A 15 16.68 36.96 -22.38
C PRO A 15 17.16 35.68 -21.69
N ASN A 16 17.39 35.86 -20.40
CA ASN A 16 17.54 34.89 -19.33
C ASN A 16 16.72 33.60 -19.55
N SER A 17 17.40 32.46 -19.66
CA SER A 17 16.82 31.13 -19.69
C SER A 17 16.22 30.79 -18.32
N LYS A 18 14.94 31.16 -18.12
CA LYS A 18 14.14 30.64 -17.02
C LYS A 18 14.07 29.12 -17.17
N LYS A 19 14.76 28.40 -16.28
CA LYS A 19 14.47 27.00 -15.96
C LYS A 19 12.95 26.86 -15.78
N GLN A 20 12.30 26.17 -16.71
CA GLN A 20 10.94 25.71 -16.52
C GLN A 20 10.92 24.86 -15.26
N LYS A 21 10.26 25.35 -14.21
CA LYS A 21 9.81 24.52 -13.10
C LYS A 21 8.92 23.46 -13.73
N SER A 22 9.31 22.19 -13.63
CA SER A 22 8.42 21.07 -13.89
C SER A 22 7.13 21.30 -13.12
N GLU A 23 5.98 21.26 -13.79
CA GLU A 23 4.68 21.19 -13.13
C GLU A 23 4.74 20.16 -12.01
N VAL A 24 4.23 20.52 -10.84
CA VAL A 24 4.17 19.62 -9.68
C VAL A 24 3.30 18.43 -10.11
N LYS A 25 3.93 17.29 -10.42
CA LYS A 25 3.21 16.00 -10.51
C LYS A 25 2.53 15.81 -9.16
N SER A 26 1.20 15.68 -9.14
CA SER A 26 0.43 15.45 -7.91
C SER A 26 0.98 14.21 -7.21
N ASP A 27 1.42 14.36 -5.96
CA ASP A 27 1.91 13.23 -5.17
C ASP A 27 0.72 12.65 -4.41
N PHE A 28 -0.03 11.76 -5.05
CA PHE A 28 -1.27 11.19 -4.50
C PHE A 28 -1.11 10.59 -3.10
N PHE A 29 0.08 10.09 -2.77
CA PHE A 29 0.36 9.57 -1.43
C PHE A 29 0.40 10.70 -0.39
N LYS A 30 1.07 11.81 -0.69
CA LYS A 30 1.10 12.96 0.21
C LYS A 30 -0.24 13.67 0.30
N GLU A 31 -0.92 13.79 -0.84
CA GLU A 31 -2.25 14.40 -0.91
C GLU A 31 -3.28 13.63 -0.08
N HIS A 32 -3.18 12.30 -0.04
CA HIS A 32 -4.09 11.47 0.74
C HIS A 32 -3.76 11.43 2.24
N PHE A 33 -2.49 11.24 2.62
CA PHE A 33 -2.11 10.97 4.03
C PHE A 33 -1.55 12.17 4.80
N PHE A 34 -1.14 13.25 4.12
CA PHE A 34 -0.43 14.38 4.75
C PHE A 34 -1.11 15.74 4.51
N VAL A 35 -2.33 15.75 3.97
CA VAL A 35 -3.14 16.97 3.86
C VAL A 35 -4.00 17.09 5.11
N ASN A 36 -3.96 18.27 5.74
CA ASN A 36 -4.88 18.58 6.83
C ASN A 36 -6.30 18.66 6.27
N LEU A 37 -7.18 17.84 6.82
CA LEU A 37 -8.59 17.86 6.50
C LEU A 37 -9.21 19.17 7.02
N ASP A 38 -9.93 19.89 6.17
CA ASP A 38 -10.73 21.04 6.63
C ASP A 38 -11.83 20.56 7.60
N ASP A 39 -12.17 21.35 8.62
CA ASP A 39 -13.18 20.98 9.63
C ASP A 39 -14.51 20.45 9.04
N PRO A 40 -15.10 21.08 8.00
CA PRO A 40 -16.35 20.58 7.40
C PRO A 40 -16.19 19.22 6.71
N VAL A 41 -14.98 18.95 6.22
CA VAL A 41 -14.60 17.72 5.56
C VAL A 41 -14.38 16.61 6.59
N ALA A 42 -13.72 16.91 7.71
CA ALA A 42 -13.57 16.01 8.84
C ALA A 42 -14.94 15.64 9.47
N GLU A 43 -15.84 16.61 9.60
CA GLU A 43 -17.23 16.38 10.05
C GLU A 43 -18.00 15.48 9.08
N GLN A 44 -17.87 15.67 7.76
CA GLN A 44 -18.52 14.81 6.76
C GLN A 44 -18.02 13.36 6.81
N LEU A 45 -16.71 13.16 6.99
CA LEU A 45 -16.12 11.83 7.14
C LEU A 45 -16.57 11.15 8.43
N SER A 46 -16.64 11.91 9.54
CA SER A 46 -17.05 11.41 10.85
C SER A 46 -18.55 11.11 10.95
N ALA A 47 -19.38 11.82 10.19
CA ALA A 47 -20.84 11.66 10.17
C ALA A 47 -21.32 10.39 9.44
N GLY A 48 -20.40 9.57 8.92
CA GLY A 48 -20.59 8.16 8.57
C GLY A 48 -22.00 7.73 8.17
N ALA A 49 -22.51 8.21 7.02
CA ALA A 49 -23.70 7.66 6.32
C ALA A 49 -24.07 8.45 5.06
N ASN A 50 -23.81 9.77 5.03
CA ASN A 50 -24.30 10.67 3.99
C ASN A 50 -23.24 11.16 2.99
N ALA A 51 -21.99 10.67 3.09
CA ALA A 51 -21.00 10.92 2.04
C ALA A 51 -21.57 10.37 0.74
N THR A 52 -21.78 11.25 -0.23
CA THR A 52 -22.37 10.92 -1.52
C THR A 52 -21.57 9.77 -2.11
N LYS A 53 -22.13 8.56 -2.10
CA LYS A 53 -21.60 7.42 -2.85
C LYS A 53 -21.80 7.77 -4.31
N THR A 54 -20.86 8.52 -4.89
CA THR A 54 -20.81 8.63 -6.34
C THR A 54 -20.37 7.26 -6.82
N LEU A 55 -21.36 6.42 -7.14
CA LEU A 55 -21.18 5.29 -8.04
C LEU A 55 -20.71 5.88 -9.36
N LEU A 56 -19.41 6.13 -9.47
CA LEU A 56 -18.76 6.24 -10.75
C LEU A 56 -18.84 4.82 -11.29
N LYS A 57 -19.89 4.54 -12.07
CA LYS A 57 -19.83 3.48 -13.07
C LYS A 57 -18.83 4.00 -14.09
N SER A 58 -17.55 3.91 -13.72
CA SER A 58 -16.51 4.60 -14.43
C SER A 58 -16.35 3.91 -15.77
N ASP A 59 -16.23 4.70 -16.83
CA ASP A 59 -15.78 4.25 -18.16
C ASP A 59 -14.39 3.57 -18.13
N LEU A 60 -13.79 3.41 -16.93
CA LEU A 60 -12.52 2.72 -16.74
C LEU A 60 -12.56 1.30 -17.32
N PHE A 61 -13.67 0.59 -17.12
CA PHE A 61 -13.81 -0.84 -17.43
C PHE A 61 -14.85 -1.12 -18.54
N GLU A 62 -15.01 -0.23 -19.52
CA GLU A 62 -16.04 -0.29 -20.59
C GLU A 62 -16.21 -1.67 -21.27
N ASP A 63 -15.16 -2.49 -21.33
CA ASP A 63 -15.15 -3.80 -22.01
C ASP A 63 -15.07 -5.02 -21.07
N SER A 64 -15.02 -4.82 -19.75
CA SER A 64 -14.78 -5.91 -18.79
C SER A 64 -16.03 -6.20 -17.94
N SER A 65 -16.19 -7.44 -17.47
CA SER A 65 -17.21 -7.79 -16.46
C SER A 65 -16.95 -7.13 -15.10
N THR A 66 -15.86 -6.37 -14.97
CA THR A 66 -15.40 -5.73 -13.75
C THR A 66 -16.27 -4.54 -13.40
N THR A 67 -17.06 -4.68 -12.36
CA THR A 67 -17.73 -3.54 -11.73
C THR A 67 -16.79 -2.94 -10.70
N LEU A 68 -16.47 -1.65 -10.86
CA LEU A 68 -15.71 -0.86 -9.90
C LEU A 68 -16.69 -0.07 -9.03
N HIS A 69 -16.67 -0.32 -7.72
CA HIS A 69 -17.36 0.55 -6.75
C HIS A 69 -16.35 1.42 -6.04
N CYS A 70 -16.28 2.70 -6.42
CA CYS A 70 -15.46 3.68 -5.71
C CYS A 70 -16.28 4.47 -4.70
N THR A 71 -15.77 4.58 -3.48
CA THR A 71 -16.21 5.57 -2.51
C THR A 71 -15.15 6.65 -2.43
N GLY A 72 -15.48 7.84 -2.94
CA GLY A 72 -14.63 9.01 -2.84
C GLY A 72 -15.39 10.12 -2.16
N THR A 73 -14.82 10.68 -1.11
CA THR A 73 -15.15 12.05 -0.74
C THR A 73 -14.52 12.99 -1.78
N LYS A 74 -15.09 14.19 -2.02
CA LYS A 74 -14.52 15.20 -2.93
C LYS A 74 -13.13 15.74 -2.51
N ILE A 75 -12.54 15.12 -1.50
CA ILE A 75 -11.37 15.53 -0.72
C ILE A 75 -10.11 15.03 -1.45
N HIS A 76 -9.89 15.49 -2.67
CA HIS A 76 -8.62 15.33 -3.41
C HIS A 76 -8.44 13.99 -4.16
N CYS A 77 -7.71 14.09 -5.28
CA CYS A 77 -7.14 13.01 -6.08
C CYS A 77 -8.06 11.87 -6.57
N THR A 78 -9.37 12.05 -6.66
CA THR A 78 -10.32 11.03 -7.17
C THR A 78 -10.63 11.17 -8.67
N ASP A 79 -10.06 12.16 -9.35
CA ASP A 79 -10.30 12.34 -10.79
C ASP A 79 -9.54 11.28 -11.61
N VAL A 80 -10.25 10.20 -11.91
CA VAL A 80 -9.79 9.11 -12.77
C VAL A 80 -9.99 9.42 -14.26
N THR A 81 -10.62 10.54 -14.63
CA THR A 81 -10.80 10.92 -16.04
C THR A 81 -9.48 11.33 -16.68
N LYS A 82 -8.57 11.95 -15.89
CA LYS A 82 -7.19 12.17 -16.28
C LYS A 82 -6.36 10.90 -16.05
N ARG A 83 -6.39 9.99 -17.03
CA ARG A 83 -5.58 8.77 -17.00
C ARG A 83 -4.08 9.09 -16.98
N LEU A 84 -3.35 8.31 -16.19
CA LEU A 84 -1.90 8.37 -16.08
C LEU A 84 -1.32 7.01 -16.43
N SER A 85 -0.27 6.97 -17.23
CA SER A 85 0.54 5.75 -17.39
C SER A 85 1.18 5.37 -16.06
N PHE A 86 1.57 4.10 -15.91
CA PHE A 86 2.21 3.59 -14.68
C PHE A 86 3.41 4.45 -14.23
N ASP A 87 4.20 4.96 -15.17
CA ASP A 87 5.40 5.78 -14.90
C ASP A 87 5.14 7.21 -14.47
N GLU A 88 3.93 7.70 -14.72
CA GLU A 88 3.56 9.04 -14.30
C GLU A 88 3.24 9.11 -12.82
N PHE A 89 2.89 7.97 -12.20
CA PHE A 89 2.69 7.89 -10.77
C PHE A 89 4.00 8.04 -9.99
N PRO A 90 3.96 8.67 -8.81
CA PRO A 90 5.14 8.98 -8.01
C PRO A 90 5.64 7.75 -7.23
N HIS A 91 6.16 6.73 -7.91
CA HIS A 91 6.65 5.50 -7.25
C HIS A 91 7.96 5.69 -6.50
N VAL A 92 8.29 4.74 -5.63
CA VAL A 92 9.68 4.50 -5.21
C VAL A 92 10.45 3.97 -6.43
N PRO A 93 11.44 4.70 -6.98
CA PRO A 93 12.03 4.39 -8.28
C PRO A 93 12.56 2.96 -8.38
N LYS A 94 13.31 2.53 -7.36
CA LYS A 94 13.90 1.19 -7.28
C LYS A 94 12.86 0.06 -7.40
N ILE A 95 11.69 0.21 -6.79
CA ILE A 95 10.67 -0.83 -6.79
C ILE A 95 9.91 -0.83 -8.11
N ALA A 96 9.69 0.35 -8.71
CA ALA A 96 9.08 0.46 -10.04
C ALA A 96 9.97 -0.15 -11.14
N GLU A 97 11.29 0.08 -11.06
CA GLU A 97 12.28 -0.56 -11.94
C GLU A 97 12.19 -2.09 -11.84
N HIS A 98 12.23 -2.66 -10.63
CA HIS A 98 12.14 -4.11 -10.45
C HIS A 98 10.79 -4.67 -10.90
N PHE A 99 9.70 -3.95 -10.67
CA PHE A 99 8.37 -4.38 -11.10
C PHE A 99 8.33 -4.60 -12.62
N LYS A 100 8.90 -3.68 -13.40
CA LYS A 100 9.03 -3.78 -14.86
C LYS A 100 10.01 -4.86 -15.31
N GLU A 101 11.10 -5.08 -14.57
CA GLU A 101 12.04 -6.16 -14.88
C GLU A 101 11.41 -7.55 -14.71
N ILE A 102 10.50 -7.69 -13.74
CA ILE A 102 9.78 -8.94 -13.47
C ILE A 102 8.60 -9.09 -14.44
N HIS A 103 7.87 -8.00 -14.69
CA HIS A 103 6.72 -7.92 -15.58
C HIS A 103 7.12 -7.14 -16.82
N SER A 104 7.89 -7.81 -17.70
CA SER A 104 8.45 -7.20 -18.91
C SER A 104 7.38 -6.79 -19.93
N ASP A 105 6.18 -7.34 -19.80
CA ASP A 105 5.03 -6.94 -20.59
C ASP A 105 4.41 -5.67 -20.00
N ASP A 106 3.95 -4.77 -20.86
CA ASP A 106 3.14 -3.64 -20.44
C ASP A 106 1.92 -4.13 -19.66
N LEU A 107 1.51 -3.33 -18.67
CA LEU A 107 0.30 -3.64 -17.89
C LEU A 107 -0.88 -3.81 -18.85
N THR A 108 -1.66 -4.86 -18.61
CA THR A 108 -2.93 -5.02 -19.33
C THR A 108 -3.86 -3.83 -19.02
N LYS A 109 -4.77 -3.49 -19.95
CA LYS A 109 -5.75 -2.41 -19.77
C LYS A 109 -6.42 -2.47 -18.38
N ASP A 110 -6.90 -3.64 -17.98
CA ASP A 110 -7.55 -3.83 -16.67
C ASP A 110 -6.62 -3.60 -15.48
N GLN A 111 -5.34 -3.95 -15.60
CA GLN A 111 -4.34 -3.65 -14.56
C GLN A 111 -4.05 -2.16 -14.50
N GLU A 112 -3.98 -1.45 -15.64
CA GLU A 112 -3.86 0.00 -15.67
C GLU A 112 -5.08 0.68 -15.05
N ASP A 113 -6.28 0.17 -15.33
CA ASP A 113 -7.55 0.66 -14.82
C ASP A 113 -7.64 0.47 -13.31
N LEU A 114 -7.29 -0.72 -12.81
CA LEU A 114 -7.14 -0.96 -11.37
C LEU A 114 -6.12 0.00 -10.77
N TYR A 115 -4.98 0.20 -11.45
CA TYR A 115 -3.92 1.07 -10.97
C TYR A 115 -4.33 2.54 -10.93
N GLN A 116 -5.25 2.98 -11.80
CA GLN A 116 -5.82 4.32 -11.70
C GLN A 116 -6.46 4.56 -10.33
N ALA A 117 -7.15 3.56 -9.79
CA ALA A 117 -7.82 3.65 -8.49
C ALA A 117 -6.82 3.47 -7.33
N ILE A 118 -6.09 2.34 -7.26
CA ILE A 118 -5.20 2.09 -6.11
C ILE A 118 -4.02 3.05 -6.06
N GLY A 119 -3.48 3.48 -7.21
CA GLY A 119 -2.39 4.47 -7.27
C GLY A 119 -2.79 5.85 -6.73
N ARG A 120 -4.10 6.13 -6.65
CA ARG A 120 -4.70 7.33 -6.07
C ARG A 120 -5.29 7.12 -4.67
N TYR A 121 -5.07 5.95 -4.06
CA TYR A 121 -5.62 5.57 -2.74
C TYR A 121 -7.15 5.67 -2.67
N MET A 122 -7.82 5.26 -3.75
CA MET A 122 -9.28 5.15 -3.78
C MET A 122 -9.73 3.79 -3.28
N ASP A 123 -10.78 3.78 -2.47
CA ASP A 123 -11.48 2.56 -2.13
C ASP A 123 -12.09 1.93 -3.38
N LEU A 124 -11.99 0.61 -3.50
CA LEU A 124 -12.56 -0.12 -4.61
C LEU A 124 -13.04 -1.52 -4.22
N CYS A 125 -14.13 -1.93 -4.85
CA CYS A 125 -14.53 -3.33 -4.96
C CYS A 125 -14.50 -3.71 -6.43
N VAL A 126 -13.76 -4.78 -6.76
CA VAL A 126 -13.58 -5.32 -8.12
C VAL A 126 -14.17 -6.72 -8.14
N VAL A 127 -15.12 -6.92 -9.07
CA VAL A 127 -15.74 -8.22 -9.32
C VAL A 127 -15.29 -8.69 -10.71
N ASP A 128 -14.21 -9.47 -10.76
CA ASP A 128 -13.67 -10.04 -11.99
C ASP A 128 -13.55 -11.56 -11.84
N SER A 129 -13.75 -12.28 -12.94
CA SER A 129 -13.82 -13.74 -12.99
C SER A 129 -12.54 -14.42 -13.46
N SER A 130 -11.53 -13.69 -13.97
CA SER A 130 -10.45 -14.37 -14.73
C SER A 130 -9.01 -13.91 -14.50
N LYS A 131 -8.74 -12.76 -13.85
CA LYS A 131 -7.39 -12.18 -13.83
C LYS A 131 -6.80 -12.05 -12.43
N SER A 132 -5.50 -12.31 -12.32
CA SER A 132 -4.75 -12.11 -11.09
C SER A 132 -4.16 -10.71 -11.05
N TYR A 133 -4.63 -9.90 -10.09
CA TYR A 133 -4.04 -8.59 -9.78
C TYR A 133 -2.92 -8.68 -8.73
N MET A 134 -2.55 -9.91 -8.32
CA MET A 134 -1.63 -10.15 -7.20
C MET A 134 -0.29 -9.40 -7.31
N PRO A 135 0.40 -9.38 -8.47
CA PRO A 135 1.67 -8.66 -8.55
C PRO A 135 1.51 -7.16 -8.37
N LEU A 136 0.44 -6.58 -8.92
CA LEU A 136 0.15 -5.16 -8.83
C LEU A 136 -0.27 -4.74 -7.42
N LEU A 137 -1.07 -5.57 -6.74
CA LEU A 137 -1.43 -5.39 -5.34
C LEU A 137 -0.19 -5.48 -4.44
N SER A 138 0.68 -6.47 -4.67
CA SER A 138 1.96 -6.62 -3.96
C SER A 138 2.87 -5.41 -4.16
N PHE A 139 2.95 -4.91 -5.40
CA PHE A 139 3.68 -3.68 -5.72
C PHE A 139 3.12 -2.47 -4.97
N HIS A 140 1.81 -2.26 -5.00
CA HIS A 140 1.17 -1.13 -4.33
C HIS A 140 1.41 -1.18 -2.81
N SER A 141 1.23 -2.34 -2.18
CA SER A 141 1.52 -2.55 -0.76
C SER A 141 2.98 -2.23 -0.41
N LEU A 142 3.93 -2.76 -1.20
CA LEU A 142 5.36 -2.58 -0.95
C LEU A 142 5.81 -1.12 -1.15
N ASN A 143 5.32 -0.49 -2.22
CA ASN A 143 5.58 0.91 -2.55
C ASN A 143 5.08 1.83 -1.42
N HIS A 144 3.86 1.61 -0.93
CA HIS A 144 3.28 2.35 0.18
C HIS A 144 4.12 2.23 1.47
N VAL A 145 4.45 1.00 1.91
CA VAL A 145 5.27 0.78 3.11
C VAL A 145 6.64 1.45 3.00
N ILE A 146 7.30 1.36 1.83
CA ILE A 146 8.62 1.97 1.63
C ILE A 146 8.52 3.51 1.62
N LYS A 147 7.45 4.09 1.04
CA LYS A 147 7.21 5.55 1.11
C LYS A 147 7.07 6.02 2.55
N THR A 148 6.19 5.39 3.32
CA THR A 148 5.98 5.72 4.74
C THR A 148 7.28 5.60 5.52
N ARG A 149 8.01 4.49 5.35
CA ARG A 149 9.31 4.28 6.01
C ARG A 149 10.36 5.33 5.61
N ASN A 150 10.44 5.72 4.34
CA ASN A 150 11.40 6.72 3.89
C ASN A 150 11.12 8.10 4.50
N ILE A 151 9.86 8.46 4.71
CA ILE A 151 9.46 9.70 5.39
C ILE A 151 9.91 9.66 6.85
N VAL A 152 9.52 8.62 7.59
CA VAL A 152 9.90 8.43 9.00
C VAL A 152 11.43 8.51 9.16
N LEU A 153 12.19 7.84 8.29
CA LEU A 153 13.66 7.88 8.34
C LEU A 153 14.22 9.28 8.06
N LYS A 154 13.67 10.00 7.08
CA LYS A 154 14.09 11.36 6.74
C LYS A 154 13.79 12.34 7.88
N ASN A 155 12.61 12.22 8.48
CA ASN A 155 12.18 13.07 9.58
C ASN A 155 12.97 12.76 10.87
N ASN A 156 13.23 11.49 11.17
CA ASN A 156 14.16 11.07 12.22
C ASN A 156 15.54 11.72 12.05
N GLU A 157 16.13 11.62 10.86
CA GLU A 157 17.45 12.21 10.57
C GLU A 157 17.44 13.74 10.68
N MET A 158 16.36 14.38 10.23
CA MET A 158 16.16 15.83 10.35
C MET A 158 16.13 16.27 11.82
N LEU A 159 15.30 15.62 12.64
CA LEU A 159 15.15 15.93 14.07
C LEU A 159 16.44 15.67 14.85
N GLU A 160 17.15 14.56 14.56
CA GLU A 160 18.42 14.25 15.21
C GLU A 160 19.48 15.32 14.90
N LYS A 161 19.57 15.79 13.66
CA LYS A 161 20.49 16.88 13.26
C LYS A 161 20.11 18.20 13.93
N ALA A 162 18.83 18.55 13.96
CA ALA A 162 18.36 19.78 14.57
C ALA A 162 18.61 19.80 16.09
N SER A 163 18.38 18.67 16.76
CA SER A 163 18.68 18.49 18.18
C SER A 163 20.17 18.65 18.46
N LYS A 164 21.05 17.98 17.69
CA LYS A 164 22.51 18.09 17.83
C LYS A 164 23.03 19.51 17.59
N ASN A 165 22.40 20.27 16.70
CA ASN A 165 22.79 21.64 16.35
C ASN A 165 22.13 22.70 17.24
N GLY A 166 21.24 22.32 18.17
CA GLY A 166 20.49 23.27 19.00
C GLY A 166 19.47 24.11 18.21
N THR A 167 19.08 23.67 17.02
CA THR A 167 18.12 24.38 16.13
C THR A 167 16.76 23.67 16.06
N LEU A 168 16.46 22.81 17.04
CA LEU A 168 15.18 22.10 17.12
C LEU A 168 14.06 23.09 17.45
N THR A 169 13.02 23.12 16.62
CA THR A 169 11.83 23.94 16.84
C THR A 169 10.58 23.06 16.95
N ASP A 170 9.54 23.58 17.60
CA ASP A 170 8.25 22.88 17.73
C ASP A 170 7.60 22.62 16.37
N GLU A 171 7.75 23.54 15.41
CA GLU A 171 7.28 23.37 14.02
C GLU A 171 7.95 22.15 13.33
N MET A 172 9.24 21.90 13.61
CA MET A 172 9.94 20.74 13.07
C MET A 172 9.43 19.43 13.68
N ILE A 173 9.07 19.44 14.97
CA ILE A 173 8.47 18.28 15.65
C ILE A 173 7.07 18.02 15.09
N GLU A 174 6.25 19.07 14.96
CA GLU A 174 4.88 18.97 14.43
C GLU A 174 4.85 18.43 12.99
N SER A 175 5.75 18.92 12.13
CA SER A 175 5.87 18.44 10.74
C SER A 175 6.43 17.02 10.60
N ALA A 176 6.91 16.43 11.70
CA ALA A 176 7.46 15.09 11.78
C ALA A 176 6.55 14.11 12.55
N ARG A 177 5.27 14.45 12.74
CA ARG A 177 4.23 13.55 13.26
C ARG A 177 3.77 12.55 12.20
N ASP A 178 4.66 11.63 11.86
CA ASP A 178 4.51 10.67 10.77
C ASP A 178 4.39 9.21 11.24
N GLN A 179 4.41 8.99 12.56
CA GLN A 179 4.29 7.66 13.14
C GLN A 179 2.86 7.43 13.63
N GLY A 180 2.27 6.32 13.17
CA GLY A 180 0.98 5.88 13.71
C GLY A 180 1.14 5.29 15.12
N LEU A 181 0.01 5.07 15.80
CA LEU A 181 -0.04 4.39 17.10
C LEU A 181 0.49 2.96 17.03
N SER A 182 0.38 2.32 15.87
CA SER A 182 1.00 1.03 15.57
C SER A 182 1.75 1.06 14.24
N ARG A 183 2.62 0.07 14.07
CA ARG A 183 3.50 -0.04 12.91
C ARG A 183 2.84 -0.62 11.65
N PRO A 184 1.95 -1.63 11.72
CA PRO A 184 1.35 -2.20 10.53
C PRO A 184 0.60 -1.16 9.69
N LYS A 185 0.98 -1.04 8.41
CA LYS A 185 0.34 -0.13 7.46
C LYS A 185 -0.54 -0.84 6.45
N VAL A 186 -0.20 -2.09 6.12
CA VAL A 186 -0.94 -2.89 5.15
C VAL A 186 -1.46 -4.16 5.82
N LEU A 187 -2.75 -4.44 5.62
CA LEU A 187 -3.40 -5.69 5.97
C LEU A 187 -3.87 -6.39 4.69
N PHE A 188 -3.29 -7.55 4.38
CA PHE A 188 -3.67 -8.40 3.27
C PHE A 188 -4.41 -9.64 3.80
N VAL A 189 -5.70 -9.74 3.46
CA VAL A 189 -6.59 -10.82 3.86
C VAL A 189 -6.88 -11.69 2.65
N THR A 190 -6.66 -13.00 2.78
CA THR A 190 -6.88 -13.96 1.69
C THR A 190 -7.34 -15.31 2.25
N PRO A 191 -8.12 -16.12 1.52
CA PRO A 191 -8.81 -17.27 2.13
C PRO A 191 -7.90 -18.46 2.48
N MET A 192 -6.75 -18.63 1.82
CA MET A 192 -5.92 -19.85 1.91
C MET A 192 -4.42 -19.54 1.81
N LYS A 193 -3.59 -20.40 2.40
CA LYS A 193 -2.12 -20.24 2.41
C LYS A 193 -1.51 -20.09 1.03
N LYS A 194 -1.98 -20.79 0.00
CA LYS A 194 -1.44 -20.66 -1.35
C LYS A 194 -1.52 -19.24 -1.93
N PHE A 195 -2.59 -18.51 -1.63
CA PHE A 195 -2.73 -17.13 -2.10
C PHE A 195 -1.88 -16.16 -1.27
N ALA A 196 -1.74 -16.43 0.02
CA ALA A 196 -0.80 -15.72 0.87
C ALA A 196 0.65 -15.99 0.43
N TYR A 197 0.95 -17.22 0.01
CA TYR A 197 2.23 -17.61 -0.54
C TYR A 197 2.56 -16.79 -1.77
N ASP A 198 1.66 -16.74 -2.75
CA ASP A 198 1.83 -15.93 -3.96
C ASP A 198 2.10 -14.46 -3.64
N PHE A 199 1.35 -13.86 -2.72
CA PHE A 199 1.55 -12.47 -2.30
C PHE A 199 2.96 -12.24 -1.71
N VAL A 200 3.41 -13.10 -0.77
CA VAL A 200 4.72 -12.95 -0.13
C VAL A 200 5.86 -13.25 -1.12
N GLN A 201 5.71 -14.21 -2.03
CA GLN A 201 6.68 -14.45 -3.10
C GLN A 201 6.84 -13.20 -3.97
N ASN A 202 5.73 -12.58 -4.38
CA ASN A 202 5.75 -11.32 -5.14
C ASN A 202 6.46 -10.19 -4.37
N LEU A 203 6.18 -10.02 -3.08
CA LEU A 203 6.88 -9.04 -2.24
C LEU A 203 8.39 -9.29 -2.21
N MET A 204 8.82 -10.55 -2.08
CA MET A 204 10.24 -10.90 -2.05
C MET A 204 10.92 -10.65 -3.39
N GLU A 205 10.29 -10.98 -4.51
CA GLU A 205 10.84 -10.72 -5.84
C GLU A 205 10.96 -9.21 -6.11
N LEU A 206 9.95 -8.43 -5.73
CA LEU A 206 9.99 -6.97 -5.88
C LEU A 206 11.04 -6.30 -4.98
N TYR A 207 11.23 -6.80 -3.75
CA TYR A 207 12.18 -6.21 -2.83
C TYR A 207 13.64 -6.59 -3.12
N PHE A 208 13.87 -7.81 -3.60
CA PHE A 208 15.19 -8.36 -3.90
C PHE A 208 15.35 -8.61 -5.42
N PRO A 209 16.01 -7.70 -6.16
CA PRO A 209 16.15 -7.86 -7.60
C PRO A 209 17.02 -9.07 -7.95
N LYS A 210 16.87 -9.55 -9.18
CA LYS A 210 17.62 -10.71 -9.70
C LYS A 210 19.13 -10.46 -9.56
N GLY A 211 19.84 -11.44 -8.98
CA GLY A 211 21.29 -11.37 -8.75
C GLY A 211 21.72 -10.83 -7.38
N ASN A 212 20.82 -10.23 -6.60
CA ASN A 212 21.12 -9.87 -5.21
C ASN A 212 20.84 -11.04 -4.26
N LYS A 213 21.69 -11.18 -3.23
CA LYS A 213 21.47 -12.19 -2.17
C LYS A 213 20.19 -11.83 -1.41
N LYS A 214 19.12 -12.62 -1.62
CA LYS A 214 17.89 -12.56 -0.84
C LYS A 214 18.26 -12.70 0.64
N THR A 215 18.07 -11.62 1.40
CA THR A 215 18.26 -11.64 2.86
C THR A 215 16.88 -11.69 3.49
N VAL A 216 16.26 -12.86 3.37
CA VAL A 216 14.94 -13.13 3.93
C VAL A 216 15.12 -13.96 5.19
N MET A 217 14.79 -13.40 6.35
CA MET A 217 14.81 -14.15 7.61
C MET A 217 13.57 -15.04 7.69
N ASN A 218 13.74 -16.26 8.20
CA ASN A 218 12.69 -17.28 8.32
C ASN A 218 12.12 -17.78 6.98
N HIS A 219 12.84 -17.61 5.87
CA HIS A 219 12.41 -18.10 4.54
C HIS A 219 12.18 -19.61 4.51
N ALA A 220 13.09 -20.42 5.08
CA ALA A 220 12.94 -21.88 5.06
C ALA A 220 11.66 -22.35 5.75
N ARG A 221 11.33 -21.73 6.89
CA ARG A 221 10.07 -21.98 7.62
C ARG A 221 8.85 -21.58 6.78
N PHE A 222 8.93 -20.45 6.09
CA PHE A 222 7.85 -19.98 5.22
C PHE A 222 7.58 -20.95 4.07
N GLU A 223 8.63 -21.39 3.38
CA GLU A 223 8.52 -22.40 2.31
C GLU A 223 7.93 -23.72 2.82
N GLU A 224 8.31 -24.17 4.01
CA GLU A 224 7.75 -25.37 4.63
C GLU A 224 6.27 -25.24 5.01
N GLU A 225 5.86 -24.10 5.60
CA GLU A 225 4.49 -23.91 6.09
C GLU A 225 3.47 -23.48 5.02
N PHE A 226 3.92 -22.68 4.05
CA PHE A 226 3.06 -22.04 3.03
C PHE A 226 3.26 -22.57 1.61
N GLY A 227 4.39 -23.24 1.34
CA GLY A 227 4.67 -23.84 0.05
C GLY A 227 3.62 -24.86 -0.37
N ASP A 228 3.63 -25.22 -1.65
CA ASP A 228 2.73 -26.21 -2.21
C ASP A 228 2.97 -27.58 -1.55
N ASN A 229 1.90 -28.18 -1.03
CA ASN A 229 1.91 -29.50 -0.40
C ASN A 229 1.58 -30.63 -1.38
N GLY A 230 1.37 -30.33 -2.67
CA GLY A 230 1.06 -31.28 -3.72
C GLY A 230 -0.37 -31.84 -3.64
N HIS A 231 -1.24 -31.25 -2.84
CA HIS A 231 -2.63 -31.71 -2.74
C HIS A 231 -3.38 -31.47 -4.05
N VAL A 232 -4.01 -32.53 -4.59
CA VAL A 232 -4.82 -32.44 -5.80
C VAL A 232 -6.18 -33.08 -5.54
N PRO A 233 -7.30 -32.35 -5.76
CA PRO A 233 -8.63 -32.90 -5.61
C PRO A 233 -8.93 -34.00 -6.63
N HIS A 234 -9.82 -34.94 -6.25
CA HIS A 234 -10.22 -36.06 -7.09
C HIS A 234 -10.75 -35.62 -8.47
N GLU A 235 -10.40 -36.35 -9.53
CA GLU A 235 -10.65 -35.96 -10.92
C GLU A 235 -12.12 -35.71 -11.29
N ARG A 236 -13.03 -36.45 -10.67
CA ARG A 236 -14.50 -36.28 -10.78
C ARG A 236 -15.02 -34.92 -10.35
N LYS A 237 -14.25 -34.10 -9.62
CA LYS A 237 -14.64 -32.75 -9.24
C LYS A 237 -14.58 -31.83 -10.47
N LYS A 238 -15.40 -30.77 -10.46
CA LYS A 238 -15.40 -29.77 -11.53
C LYS A 238 -14.00 -29.13 -11.68
N PRO A 239 -13.57 -28.75 -12.89
CA PRO A 239 -12.26 -28.13 -13.13
C PRO A 239 -11.96 -26.96 -12.18
N ASP A 240 -12.87 -26.00 -12.06
CA ASP A 240 -12.70 -24.81 -11.22
C ASP A 240 -12.51 -25.17 -9.73
N PHE A 241 -13.24 -26.19 -9.26
CA PHE A 241 -13.06 -26.69 -7.90
C PHE A 241 -11.70 -27.36 -7.73
N ARG A 242 -11.20 -28.06 -8.74
CA ARG A 242 -9.89 -28.72 -8.69
C ARG A 242 -8.77 -27.69 -8.61
N GLU A 243 -8.84 -26.63 -9.42
CA GLU A 243 -7.90 -25.51 -9.40
C GLU A 243 -7.95 -24.75 -8.06
N LEU A 244 -9.15 -24.43 -7.59
CA LEU A 244 -9.32 -23.75 -6.31
C LEU A 244 -8.87 -24.59 -5.12
N MET A 245 -9.09 -25.91 -5.16
CA MET A 245 -8.79 -26.78 -4.03
C MET A 245 -7.48 -27.55 -4.18
N SER A 246 -6.63 -27.23 -5.17
CA SER A 246 -5.27 -27.77 -5.27
C SER A 246 -4.26 -26.94 -4.48
N GLY A 247 -3.19 -27.61 -4.06
CA GLY A 247 -2.08 -27.08 -3.28
C GLY A 247 -2.42 -26.81 -1.82
N ASN A 248 -1.72 -25.84 -1.22
CA ASN A 248 -1.86 -25.53 0.19
C ASN A 248 -3.12 -24.69 0.49
N ILE A 249 -4.21 -25.40 0.76
CA ILE A 249 -5.55 -24.83 1.02
C ILE A 249 -5.84 -24.55 2.50
N ASP A 250 -4.85 -24.65 3.38
CA ASP A 250 -4.99 -24.34 4.81
C ASP A 250 -5.45 -22.88 4.98
N ASP A 251 -6.50 -22.68 5.76
CA ASP A 251 -7.16 -21.40 6.00
C ASP A 251 -6.94 -20.87 7.41
N CYS A 252 -6.02 -21.46 8.19
CA CYS A 252 -5.65 -21.02 9.53
C CYS A 252 -4.22 -20.50 9.53
N PHE A 253 -4.03 -19.24 9.11
CA PHE A 253 -2.70 -18.65 9.06
C PHE A 253 -2.70 -17.15 9.32
N ARG A 254 -1.53 -16.67 9.75
CA ARG A 254 -1.22 -15.26 9.98
C ARG A 254 0.29 -15.09 10.02
N ILE A 255 0.79 -14.06 9.37
CA ILE A 255 2.22 -13.77 9.32
C ILE A 255 2.42 -12.25 9.31
N GLY A 256 3.30 -11.78 10.21
CA GLY A 256 3.80 -10.42 10.21
C GLY A 256 5.08 -10.32 9.40
N ILE A 257 5.17 -9.33 8.52
CA ILE A 257 6.32 -9.07 7.66
C ILE A 257 6.90 -7.71 8.00
N GLN A 258 8.19 -7.68 8.30
CA GLN A 258 8.94 -6.44 8.52
C GLN A 258 9.92 -6.21 7.37
N ILE A 259 9.89 -4.99 6.82
CA ILE A 259 10.81 -4.53 5.79
C ILE A 259 11.87 -3.65 6.45
N THR A 260 13.13 -4.05 6.27
CA THR A 260 14.31 -3.30 6.72
C THR A 260 15.16 -2.94 5.52
N LYS A 261 16.07 -1.97 5.65
CA LYS A 261 16.90 -1.46 4.54
C LYS A 261 17.59 -2.53 3.68
N LYS A 262 17.92 -3.70 4.24
CA LYS A 262 18.67 -4.77 3.56
C LYS A 262 18.00 -6.15 3.61
N ALA A 263 16.91 -6.29 4.36
CA ALA A 263 16.34 -7.59 4.65
C ALA A 263 14.83 -7.51 4.85
N MET A 264 14.16 -8.61 4.55
CA MET A 264 12.76 -8.84 4.86
C MET A 264 12.70 -9.90 5.95
N LYS A 265 11.99 -9.63 7.04
CA LYS A 265 11.82 -10.59 8.12
C LYS A 265 10.39 -11.09 8.14
N LEU A 266 10.25 -12.39 7.92
CA LEU A 266 8.98 -13.09 8.03
C LEU A 266 8.75 -13.50 9.50
N TYR A 267 7.49 -13.74 9.88
CA TYR A 267 7.08 -14.12 11.24
C TYR A 267 7.46 -13.11 12.33
N GLN A 268 7.42 -11.82 12.01
CA GLN A 268 7.59 -10.78 13.03
C GLN A 268 6.33 -10.66 13.89
N LYS A 269 6.52 -10.21 15.13
CA LYS A 269 5.41 -9.84 16.01
C LYS A 269 4.59 -8.76 15.31
N PHE A 270 3.27 -8.78 15.48
CA PHE A 270 2.39 -7.88 14.74
C PHE A 270 2.68 -6.40 15.00
N ILE A 271 2.98 -6.01 16.23
CA ILE A 271 3.37 -4.64 16.57
C ILE A 271 4.69 -4.19 15.89
N GLU A 272 5.54 -5.13 15.48
CA GLU A 272 6.81 -4.87 14.80
C GLU A 272 6.71 -5.07 13.27
N ALA A 273 5.58 -5.54 12.75
CA ALA A 273 5.37 -5.79 11.34
C ALA A 273 4.98 -4.50 10.60
N ASP A 274 5.37 -4.39 9.33
CA ASP A 274 4.90 -3.33 8.44
C ASP A 274 3.70 -3.82 7.60
N ILE A 275 3.67 -5.11 7.27
CA ILE A 275 2.59 -5.78 6.52
C ILE A 275 2.10 -6.99 7.31
N LEU A 276 0.78 -7.12 7.45
CA LEU A 276 0.12 -8.30 8.01
C LEU A 276 -0.53 -9.08 6.87
N VAL A 277 -0.29 -10.39 6.81
CA VAL A 277 -0.89 -11.31 5.84
C VAL A 277 -1.62 -12.39 6.63
N CYS A 278 -2.92 -12.55 6.44
CA CYS A 278 -3.71 -13.48 7.25
C CYS A 278 -4.94 -14.02 6.52
N SER A 279 -5.44 -15.15 7.00
CA SER A 279 -6.83 -15.53 6.75
C SER A 279 -7.77 -14.87 7.75
N PRO A 280 -9.06 -14.72 7.41
CA PRO A 280 -10.08 -14.28 8.36
C PRO A 280 -10.10 -15.12 9.64
N LEU A 281 -10.06 -16.45 9.52
CA LEU A 281 -10.00 -17.37 10.66
C LEU A 281 -8.73 -17.18 11.48
N GLY A 282 -7.57 -17.09 10.81
CA GLY A 282 -6.29 -16.90 11.46
C GLY A 282 -6.26 -15.63 12.30
N MET A 283 -6.88 -14.56 11.83
CA MET A 283 -6.99 -13.29 12.57
C MET A 283 -8.06 -13.34 13.66
N ARG A 284 -9.22 -13.99 13.44
CA ARG A 284 -10.23 -14.19 14.50
C ARG A 284 -9.64 -14.87 15.74
N MET A 285 -8.78 -15.86 15.55
CA MET A 285 -8.10 -16.53 16.66
C MET A 285 -7.16 -15.62 17.46
N VAL A 286 -6.64 -14.55 16.85
CA VAL A 286 -5.77 -13.59 17.53
C VAL A 286 -6.58 -12.54 18.24
N ILE A 287 -7.61 -11.98 17.59
CA ILE A 287 -8.48 -10.96 18.18
C ILE A 287 -9.25 -11.55 19.38
N GLY A 288 -9.68 -12.81 19.27
CA GLY A 288 -10.48 -13.49 20.28
C GLY A 288 -11.94 -13.09 20.21
N ASP A 289 -12.69 -13.40 21.27
CA ASP A 289 -14.05 -12.89 21.48
C ASP A 289 -14.02 -11.63 22.34
N GLU A 290 -15.13 -10.87 22.39
CA GLU A 290 -15.20 -9.55 23.03
C GLU A 290 -14.74 -9.54 24.51
N GLU A 291 -14.95 -10.63 25.23
CA GLU A 291 -14.57 -10.79 26.65
C GLU A 291 -13.08 -11.11 26.84
N ALA A 292 -12.42 -11.60 25.79
CA ALA A 292 -11.02 -12.01 25.77
C ALA A 292 -10.20 -11.17 24.80
N ARG A 293 -10.58 -9.89 24.58
CA ARG A 293 -9.89 -8.96 23.67
C ARG A 293 -8.38 -9.03 23.93
N SER A 294 -7.71 -9.74 23.03
CA SER A 294 -6.27 -9.73 22.88
C SER A 294 -5.82 -8.31 22.56
N GLU A 295 -4.53 -8.03 22.66
CA GLU A 295 -3.98 -6.72 22.34
C GLU A 295 -4.15 -6.45 20.83
N THR A 296 -5.29 -5.89 20.42
CA THR A 296 -5.61 -5.47 19.05
C THR A 296 -4.93 -4.16 18.67
N ASP A 297 -4.07 -3.64 19.55
CA ASP A 297 -3.41 -2.36 19.41
C ASP A 297 -2.54 -2.30 18.12
N PHE A 298 -2.14 -3.45 17.57
CA PHE A 298 -1.43 -3.55 16.29
C PHE A 298 -2.28 -3.24 15.05
N LEU A 299 -3.61 -3.14 15.14
CA LEU A 299 -4.51 -2.83 14.04
C LEU A 299 -4.92 -1.34 13.99
N THR A 300 -4.32 -0.50 14.81
CA THR A 300 -4.76 0.89 15.07
C THR A 300 -4.26 1.91 14.05
N SER A 301 -3.40 1.51 13.10
CA SER A 301 -2.77 2.42 12.14
C SER A 301 -2.66 1.80 10.74
N VAL A 302 -3.61 0.94 10.41
CA VAL A 302 -3.70 0.31 9.09
C VAL A 302 -4.20 1.36 8.10
N GLU A 303 -3.43 1.56 7.03
CA GLU A 303 -3.67 2.55 5.96
C GLU A 303 -4.22 1.89 4.70
N ILE A 304 -3.89 0.62 4.44
CA ILE A 304 -4.39 -0.17 3.31
C ILE A 304 -4.92 -1.51 3.80
N VAL A 305 -6.15 -1.83 3.39
CA VAL A 305 -6.74 -3.16 3.55
C VAL A 305 -7.01 -3.76 2.17
N ILE A 306 -6.50 -4.97 1.93
CA ILE A 306 -6.77 -5.74 0.71
C ILE A 306 -7.48 -7.02 1.12
N VAL A 307 -8.70 -7.22 0.64
CA VAL A 307 -9.42 -8.49 0.78
C VAL A 307 -9.40 -9.20 -0.57
N ASP A 308 -8.45 -10.12 -0.72
CA ASP A 308 -8.32 -10.93 -1.91
C ASP A 308 -9.36 -12.06 -1.90
N ARG A 309 -9.95 -12.35 -3.08
CA ARG A 309 -10.91 -13.45 -3.27
C ARG A 309 -12.07 -13.44 -2.26
N ALA A 310 -12.69 -12.27 -2.08
CA ALA A 310 -13.79 -12.07 -1.14
C ALA A 310 -14.96 -13.05 -1.35
N ASN A 311 -15.21 -13.50 -2.57
CA ASN A 311 -16.21 -14.54 -2.88
C ASN A 311 -15.91 -15.88 -2.20
N ILE A 312 -14.63 -16.27 -2.08
CA ILE A 312 -14.21 -17.50 -1.40
C ILE A 312 -14.24 -17.30 0.11
N VAL A 313 -13.81 -16.14 0.60
CA VAL A 313 -13.94 -15.78 2.03
C VAL A 313 -15.41 -15.83 2.47
N MET A 314 -16.33 -15.34 1.63
CA MET A 314 -17.76 -15.41 1.86
C MET A 314 -18.28 -16.85 1.91
N MET A 315 -17.75 -17.75 1.07
CA MET A 315 -18.10 -19.18 1.10
C MET A 315 -17.57 -19.91 2.34
N GLN A 316 -16.45 -19.45 2.93
CA GLN A 316 -15.88 -20.04 4.14
C GLN A 316 -16.66 -19.58 5.39
N ASN A 317 -16.48 -18.31 5.78
CA ASN A 317 -17.20 -17.69 6.88
C ASN A 317 -16.99 -16.16 6.85
N TRP A 318 -18.01 -15.42 6.42
CA TRP A 318 -17.96 -13.96 6.31
C TRP A 318 -17.88 -13.24 7.67
N GLU A 319 -18.40 -13.84 8.74
CA GLU A 319 -18.41 -13.23 10.09
C GLU A 319 -16.99 -13.02 10.62
N HIS A 320 -16.05 -13.91 10.28
CA HIS A 320 -14.64 -13.72 10.64
C HIS A 320 -14.05 -12.46 10.02
N LEU A 321 -14.42 -12.15 8.78
CA LEU A 321 -13.98 -10.91 8.13
C LEU A 321 -14.66 -9.69 8.74
N MET A 322 -15.98 -9.74 8.97
CA MET A 322 -16.71 -8.64 9.60
C MET A 322 -16.11 -8.24 10.94
N HIS A 323 -15.82 -9.23 11.79
CA HIS A 323 -15.18 -8.99 13.08
C HIS A 323 -13.78 -8.36 12.96
N LEU A 324 -12.99 -8.78 11.97
CA LEU A 324 -11.71 -8.14 11.67
C LEU A 324 -11.90 -6.68 11.26
N ILE A 325 -12.78 -6.40 10.31
CA ILE A 325 -13.02 -5.03 9.82
C ILE A 325 -13.50 -4.11 10.95
N GLU A 326 -14.40 -4.59 11.83
CA GLU A 326 -14.88 -3.84 12.99
C GLU A 326 -13.78 -3.53 14.02
N THR A 327 -12.67 -4.29 14.00
CA THR A 327 -11.55 -4.11 14.94
C THR A 327 -10.48 -3.17 14.40
N ILE A 328 -10.39 -2.97 13.08
CA ILE A 328 -9.37 -2.12 12.46
C ILE A 328 -9.57 -0.67 12.88
N ASN A 329 -8.45 0.02 13.17
CA ASN A 329 -8.39 1.44 13.53
C ASN A 329 -9.30 1.83 14.71
N CYS A 330 -9.68 0.88 15.57
CA CYS A 330 -10.25 1.16 16.88
C CYS A 330 -9.24 1.89 17.77
N VAL A 331 -9.73 2.65 18.75
CA VAL A 331 -8.87 3.31 19.74
C VAL A 331 -8.12 2.25 20.56
N PRO A 332 -6.77 2.29 20.62
CA PRO A 332 -6.00 1.33 21.41
C PRO A 332 -6.30 1.47 22.89
N LYS A 333 -6.19 0.35 23.62
CA LYS A 333 -6.32 0.37 25.09
C LYS A 333 -5.02 0.77 25.78
N LYS A 334 -3.88 0.44 25.16
CA LYS A 334 -2.54 0.81 25.63
C LYS A 334 -1.81 1.52 24.50
N ILE A 335 -1.15 2.61 24.84
CA ILE A 335 -0.29 3.33 23.91
C ILE A 335 1.16 3.06 24.33
N GLU A 336 1.85 2.21 23.57
CA GLU A 336 3.28 1.94 23.76
C GLU A 336 4.17 2.88 22.93
N THR A 337 3.57 3.58 21.96
CA THR A 337 4.26 4.48 21.03
C THR A 337 4.37 5.89 21.61
N ASP A 338 5.45 6.58 21.28
CA ASP A 338 5.67 7.97 21.66
C ASP A 338 4.68 8.89 20.91
N ILE A 339 3.67 9.40 21.61
CA ILE A 339 2.58 10.25 21.07
C ILE A 339 3.11 11.60 20.55
N SER A 340 4.34 11.98 20.91
CA SER A 340 4.94 13.22 20.41
C SER A 340 5.37 13.16 18.93
N ARG A 341 5.29 11.98 18.28
CA ARG A 341 5.92 11.67 16.99
C ARG A 341 5.00 11.03 15.96
#